data_AF-A0AAN9EJB2-F1
#
_entry.id   AF-A0AAN9EJB2-F1
#
_cell.length_a   1.000
_cell.length_b   1.000
_cell.length_c   1.000
_cell.angle_alpha   90.00
_cell.angle_beta   90.00
_cell.angle_gamma   90.00
#
_symmetry.space_group_name_H-M   'P 1'
#
loop_
_entity.id
_entity.type
_entity.pdbx_description
1 polymer ?
#
loop_
_entity_poly.entity_id
_entity_poly.type
_entity_poly.pdbx_seq_one_letter_code
_entity_poly.pdbx_strand_id
1 'polypeptide(L)'
;MLGLNVCNKQPLTVKKDKAPKSGSRKSAPIPNVQEMVKKDPFLVPPEYIRDKPIHAGTEKCLSHLSHEIPVIDLSMLRKGCKKELRKLDMACKKWGYFQMLPR
;
A
#
# COMPACT_ATOMS: atom_id res chain seq x y z
N MET A 1 -19.62 -25.17 34.33
CA MET A 1 -20.58 -24.27 33.68
C MET A 1 -19.90 -23.68 32.44
N LEU A 2 -20.50 -23.96 31.27
CA LEU A 2 -20.46 -23.21 30.00
C LEU A 2 -19.07 -22.95 29.39
N GLY A 3 -18.72 -23.42 28.19
CA GLY A 3 -19.46 -24.10 27.14
C GLY A 3 -18.47 -24.39 25.99
N LEU A 4 -18.74 -25.48 25.28
CA LEU A 4 -18.08 -25.88 24.04
C LEU A 4 -18.19 -24.75 23.00
N ASN A 5 -17.14 -24.53 22.20
CA ASN A 5 -17.34 -24.16 20.81
C ASN A 5 -16.40 -24.96 19.91
N VAL A 6 -16.99 -26.06 19.45
CA VAL A 6 -16.63 -26.91 18.34
C VAL A 6 -16.28 -26.04 17.13
N CYS A 7 -15.06 -26.20 16.61
CA CYS A 7 -14.71 -25.72 15.28
C CYS A 7 -15.55 -26.51 14.27
N ASN A 8 -16.67 -25.93 13.87
CA ASN A 8 -17.58 -26.51 12.89
C ASN A 8 -16.89 -26.51 11.52
N LYS A 9 -16.23 -27.62 11.18
CA LYS A 9 -15.82 -27.92 9.80
C LYS A 9 -17.05 -28.25 8.99
N GLN A 10 -17.55 -27.27 8.24
CA GLN A 10 -18.52 -27.53 7.18
C GLN A 10 -17.79 -28.18 5.99
N PRO A 11 -18.35 -29.24 5.36
CA PRO A 11 -17.78 -29.81 4.15
C PRO A 11 -18.04 -28.88 2.96
N LEU A 12 -16.96 -28.39 2.34
CA LEU A 12 -17.01 -27.70 1.05
C LEU A 12 -17.51 -28.68 -0.01
N THR A 13 -18.79 -28.57 -0.39
CA THR A 13 -19.33 -29.33 -1.52
C THR A 13 -18.78 -28.74 -2.82
N VAL A 14 -17.84 -29.45 -3.44
CA VAL A 14 -17.34 -29.14 -4.78
C VAL A 14 -18.42 -29.52 -5.80
N LYS A 15 -19.17 -28.54 -6.31
CA LYS A 15 -19.95 -28.71 -7.54
C LYS A 15 -19.01 -28.54 -8.72
N LYS A 16 -18.70 -29.67 -9.36
CA LYS A 16 -17.97 -29.78 -10.63
C LYS A 16 -18.99 -29.57 -11.74
N ASP A 17 -18.82 -28.55 -12.57
CA ASP A 17 -19.28 -28.60 -13.97
C ASP A 17 -18.66 -27.55 -14.90
N LYS A 18 -18.22 -28.09 -16.04
CA LYS A 18 -18.08 -27.55 -17.42
C LYS A 18 -16.92 -26.62 -17.80
N ALA A 19 -16.21 -27.06 -18.84
CA ALA A 19 -15.08 -26.46 -19.55
C ALA A 19 -15.35 -25.04 -20.12
N PRO A 20 -14.30 -24.24 -20.38
CA PRO A 20 -14.40 -22.78 -20.44
C PRO A 20 -14.95 -22.30 -21.79
N LYS A 21 -16.00 -21.49 -21.73
CA LYS A 21 -16.35 -20.57 -22.81
C LYS A 21 -15.32 -19.45 -22.80
N SER A 22 -14.57 -19.27 -23.89
CA SER A 22 -13.66 -18.14 -24.12
C SER A 22 -14.47 -16.86 -24.30
N GLY A 23 -15.03 -16.36 -23.20
CA GLY A 23 -15.63 -15.03 -23.13
C GLY A 23 -14.53 -14.01 -22.84
N SER A 24 -14.40 -13.01 -23.70
CA SER A 24 -13.58 -11.82 -23.46
C SER A 24 -13.82 -11.32 -22.02
N ARG A 25 -12.77 -11.28 -21.18
CA ARG A 25 -12.85 -10.79 -19.80
C ARG A 25 -13.21 -9.31 -19.88
N LYS A 26 -14.50 -8.99 -19.79
CA LYS A 26 -14.96 -7.63 -19.52
C LYS A 26 -14.39 -7.25 -18.16
N SER A 27 -13.50 -6.26 -18.13
CA SER A 27 -13.02 -5.68 -16.88
C SER A 27 -14.26 -5.15 -16.15
N ALA A 28 -14.59 -5.76 -15.02
CA ALA A 28 -15.61 -5.23 -14.13
C ALA A 28 -15.13 -3.86 -13.62
N PRO A 29 -16.02 -2.86 -13.48
CA PRO A 29 -15.64 -1.56 -12.96
C PRO A 29 -15.05 -1.73 -11.55
N ILE A 30 -13.88 -1.14 -11.33
CA ILE A 30 -13.25 -1.12 -10.01
C ILE A 30 -14.18 -0.32 -9.09
N PRO A 31 -14.66 -0.90 -7.99
CA PRO A 31 -15.59 -0.22 -7.11
C PRO A 31 -14.92 0.98 -6.40
N ASN A 32 -15.71 2.03 -6.15
CA ASN A 32 -15.22 3.19 -5.42
C ASN A 32 -14.96 2.82 -3.96
N VAL A 33 -13.67 2.84 -3.57
CA VAL A 33 -13.23 2.46 -2.22
C VAL A 33 -13.82 3.38 -1.14
N GLN A 34 -13.95 4.68 -1.40
CA GLN A 34 -14.50 5.62 -0.42
C GLN A 34 -15.97 5.31 -0.11
N GLU A 35 -16.77 5.00 -1.12
CA GLU A 35 -18.18 4.61 -0.93
C GLU A 35 -18.34 3.24 -0.29
N MET A 36 -17.42 2.30 -0.54
CA MET A 36 -17.41 1.00 0.14
C MET A 36 -17.18 1.16 1.64
N VAL A 37 -16.18 1.97 2.04
CA VAL A 37 -15.86 2.20 3.45
C VAL A 37 -17.03 2.87 4.19
N LYS A 38 -17.75 3.79 3.54
CA LYS A 38 -18.95 4.41 4.12
C LYS A 38 -20.08 3.40 4.37
N LYS A 39 -20.22 2.39 3.49
CA LYS A 39 -21.26 1.36 3.61
C LYS A 39 -20.90 0.31 4.65
N ASP A 40 -19.68 -0.21 4.58
CA ASP A 40 -19.14 -1.17 5.54
C ASP A 40 -17.59 -1.09 5.52
N PRO A 41 -16.97 -0.56 6.59
CA PRO A 41 -15.52 -0.42 6.67
C PRO A 41 -14.76 -1.76 6.79
N PHE A 42 -15.44 -2.85 7.13
CA PHE A 42 -14.82 -4.18 7.29
C PHE A 42 -14.93 -5.03 6.02
N LEU A 43 -15.71 -4.61 5.03
CA LEU A 43 -15.91 -5.33 3.78
C LEU A 43 -14.81 -4.98 2.77
N VAL A 44 -13.73 -5.77 2.79
CA VAL A 44 -12.66 -5.70 1.79
C VAL A 44 -12.85 -6.81 0.75
N PRO A 45 -13.08 -6.48 -0.54
CA PRO A 45 -13.23 -7.50 -1.58
C PRO A 45 -11.94 -8.32 -1.75
N PRO A 46 -12.05 -9.62 -2.10
CA PRO A 46 -10.90 -10.50 -2.22
C PRO A 46 -9.81 -9.99 -3.16
N GLU A 47 -10.16 -9.19 -4.18
CA GLU A 47 -9.24 -8.62 -5.15
C GLU A 47 -8.31 -7.54 -4.55
N TYR A 48 -8.66 -6.97 -3.39
CA TYR A 48 -7.84 -6.00 -2.66
C TYR A 48 -7.00 -6.65 -1.55
N ILE A 49 -7.30 -7.90 -1.20
CA ILE A 49 -6.55 -8.66 -0.21
C ILE A 49 -5.24 -9.12 -0.85
N ARG A 50 -4.11 -8.80 -0.23
CA ARG A 50 -2.80 -9.25 -0.71
C ARG A 50 -2.32 -10.45 0.10
N ASP A 51 -2.02 -11.55 -0.58
CA ASP A 51 -1.61 -12.82 0.04
C ASP A 51 -0.24 -12.76 0.76
N LYS A 52 0.54 -11.72 0.46
CA LYS A 52 1.85 -11.50 1.06
C LYS A 52 1.82 -10.16 1.79
N PRO A 53 2.35 -10.07 3.02
CA PRO A 53 2.66 -8.77 3.59
C PRO A 53 3.57 -8.08 2.58
N ILE A 54 3.10 -6.94 2.04
CA ILE A 54 3.85 -6.13 1.07
C ILE A 54 5.22 -5.80 1.65
N HIS A 55 5.32 -5.79 2.98
CA HIS A 55 6.57 -5.72 3.68
C HIS A 55 6.57 -6.52 4.99
N ALA A 56 7.16 -7.71 4.97
CA ALA A 56 7.55 -8.42 6.20
C ALA A 56 8.69 -7.71 6.98
N GLY A 57 9.09 -6.49 6.60
CA GLY A 57 10.20 -5.75 7.20
C GLY A 57 9.92 -4.28 7.55
N THR A 58 8.69 -3.77 7.39
CA THR A 58 8.46 -2.31 7.41
C THR A 58 7.98 -1.73 8.73
N GLU A 59 7.41 -2.52 9.64
CA GLU A 59 6.95 -2.00 10.95
C GLU A 59 8.10 -1.40 11.79
N LYS A 60 9.31 -1.97 11.69
CA LYS A 60 10.50 -1.43 12.38
C LYS A 60 11.29 -0.41 11.53
N CYS A 61 10.97 -0.29 10.24
CA CYS A 61 11.73 0.52 9.28
C CYS A 61 11.14 1.93 9.12
N LEU A 62 9.82 2.11 9.25
CA LEU A 62 9.17 3.40 8.96
C LEU A 62 9.63 4.55 9.88
N SER A 63 9.89 4.29 11.16
CA SER A 63 10.33 5.34 12.10
C SER A 63 11.75 5.81 11.84
N HIS A 64 12.67 4.90 11.52
CA HIS A 64 14.06 5.22 11.16
C HIS A 64 14.16 5.90 9.78
N LEU A 65 13.46 5.38 8.76
CA LEU A 65 13.53 5.91 7.40
C LEU A 65 13.00 7.35 7.28
N SER A 66 12.06 7.77 8.14
CA SER A 66 11.53 9.14 8.11
C SER A 66 12.60 10.22 8.32
N HIS A 67 13.65 9.91 9.10
CA HIS A 67 14.80 10.80 9.31
C HIS A 67 15.84 10.72 8.19
N GLU A 68 15.75 9.69 7.35
CA GLU A 68 16.74 9.44 6.31
C GLU A 68 16.36 10.09 4.98
N ILE A 69 15.06 10.27 4.69
CA ILE A 69 14.61 10.92 3.45
C ILE A 69 15.11 12.38 3.42
N PRO A 70 15.87 12.79 2.39
CA PRO A 70 16.38 14.15 2.30
C PRO A 70 15.25 15.17 2.18
N VAL A 71 15.31 16.23 2.98
CA VAL A 71 14.42 17.40 2.89
C VAL A 71 15.18 18.58 2.30
N ILE A 72 14.76 19.12 1.16
CA ILE A 72 15.44 20.24 0.49
C ILE A 72 14.71 21.56 0.79
N ASP A 73 15.43 22.55 1.31
CA ASP A 73 14.92 23.91 1.47
C ASP A 73 15.07 24.68 0.15
N LEU A 74 13.96 24.86 -0.56
CA LEU A 74 13.94 25.55 -1.84
C LEU A 74 14.26 27.04 -1.72
N SER A 75 13.95 27.67 -0.59
CA SER A 75 14.27 29.08 -0.35
C SER A 75 15.77 29.28 -0.27
N MET A 76 16.46 28.42 0.47
CA MET A 76 17.90 28.43 0.63
C MET A 76 18.62 28.00 -0.64
N LEU A 77 18.11 26.99 -1.35
CA LEU A 77 18.64 26.58 -2.64
C LEU A 77 18.60 27.74 -3.65
N ARG A 78 17.47 28.46 -3.75
CA ARG A 78 17.31 29.63 -4.64
C ARG A 78 18.25 30.79 -4.29
N LYS A 79 18.63 30.94 -3.02
CA LYS A 79 19.64 31.91 -2.56
C LYS A 79 21.08 31.47 -2.92
N GLY A 80 21.25 30.35 -3.63
CA GLY A 80 22.56 29.82 -4.00
C GLY A 80 23.27 29.10 -2.86
N CYS A 81 22.54 28.62 -1.84
CA CYS A 81 23.16 27.90 -0.73
C CYS A 81 23.78 26.59 -1.21
N LYS A 82 25.12 26.52 -1.18
CA LYS A 82 25.88 25.34 -1.60
C LYS A 82 25.54 24.08 -0.80
N LYS A 83 25.11 24.24 0.46
CA LYS A 83 24.69 23.13 1.32
C LYS A 83 23.44 22.44 0.76
N GLU A 84 22.41 23.23 0.43
CA GLU A 84 21.18 22.70 -0.16
C GLU A 84 21.42 22.11 -1.55
N LEU A 85 22.29 22.72 -2.35
CA LEU A 85 22.67 22.18 -3.66
C LEU A 85 23.33 20.79 -3.54
N ARG A 86 24.26 20.62 -2.59
CA ARG A 86 24.90 19.33 -2.33
C ARG A 86 23.91 18.30 -1.79
N LYS A 87 22.96 18.74 -0.95
CA LYS A 87 21.90 17.87 -0.43
C LYS A 87 21.00 17.36 -1.55
N LEU A 88 20.64 18.22 -2.50
CA LEU A 88 19.88 17.87 -3.69
C LEU A 88 20.63 16.87 -4.58
N ASP A 89 21.91 17.13 -4.91
CA ASP A 89 22.74 16.21 -5.70
C ASP A 89 22.83 14.81 -5.05
N MET A 90 23.07 14.78 -3.74
CA MET A 90 23.10 13.53 -2.97
C MET A 90 21.75 12.81 -2.99
N ALA A 91 20.65 13.54 -2.84
CA ALA A 91 19.31 12.95 -2.86
C ALA A 91 19.01 12.31 -4.23
N CYS A 92 19.31 12.99 -5.33
CA CYS A 92 19.14 12.43 -6.67
C CYS A 92 19.96 11.15 -6.86
N LYS A 93 21.21 11.11 -6.38
CA LYS A 93 22.12 9.96 -6.58
C LYS A 93 21.82 8.77 -5.68
N LYS A 94 21.54 9.01 -4.40
CA LYS A 94 21.41 7.94 -3.39
C LYS A 94 19.97 7.54 -3.11
N TRP A 95 19.03 8.47 -3.24
CA TRP A 95 17.64 8.26 -2.85
C TRP A 95 16.71 8.11 -4.04
N GLY A 96 16.90 8.91 -5.09
CA GLY A 96 15.92 9.03 -6.18
C GLY A 96 14.60 9.69 -5.76
N TYR A 97 14.50 10.11 -4.49
CA TYR A 97 13.36 10.82 -3.92
C TYR A 97 13.83 11.76 -2.79
N PHE A 98 13.11 12.86 -2.59
CA PHE A 98 13.32 13.81 -1.50
C PHE A 98 12.05 14.61 -1.27
N GLN A 99 11.90 15.14 -0.07
CA GLN A 99 10.86 16.10 0.25
C GLN A 99 11.36 17.52 -0.02
N MET A 100 10.44 18.44 -0.30
CA MET A 100 10.76 19.85 -0.51
C MET A 100 9.96 20.69 0.49
N LEU A 101 10.63 21.65 1.12
CA LEU A 101 9.94 22.66 1.93
C LEU A 101 9.50 23.80 1.02
N PRO A 102 8.19 23.94 0.74
CA PRO A 102 7.68 25.13 0.08
C PRO A 102 7.85 26.32 1.04
N ARG A 103 8.19 27.49 0.47
CA ARG A 103 8.28 28.73 1.23
C ARG A 103 6.99 29.06 1.96
#